data_AF-Q17C55-F1
#
_entry.id   AF-Q17C55-F1
#
_cell.length_a   1.000
_cell.length_b   1.000
_cell.length_c   1.000
_cell.angle_alpha   90.00
_cell.angle_beta   90.00
_cell.angle_gamma   90.00
#
_symmetry.space_group_name_H-M   'P 1'
#
loop_
_entity.id
_entity.type
_entity.pdbx_description
1 polymer ?
#
loop_
_entity_poly.entity_id
_entity_poly.type
_entity_poly.pdbx_seq_one_letter_code
_entity_poly.pdbx_strand_id
1 'polypeptide(L)'
;VTGIVGRADVLACIFFLISLLAYHGHFDNSLHIKWSSMNIQVVVFLVECLLVMMPQVVVVGHSLFFPCHGGIRKIETFHRKTLCKKQQPSSSRATLLERMNEEKMRTLVDIILGGLSMLAKETGITVFLLNVAYDVYRNWASLKKTILDVRWSEETHQFGRRVSRVLLSMGVLLAVRLALLQGSLPKFSQQDNPTAFHPNLYVRLLTFCYLAAFNWWLLLCPSTLSHDWQMGSIPLVTSISDPRNLLTFIAFFAALLFVYRGMMDFE
;
A
#
# COMPACT_ATOMS: atom_id res chain seq x y z
N VAL A 1 -32.35 7.60 12.45
CA VAL A 1 -31.71 6.63 11.53
C VAL A 1 -30.23 6.99 11.45
N THR A 2 -29.40 6.33 12.26
CA THR A 2 -27.95 6.58 12.30
C THR A 2 -27.29 5.78 11.19
N GLY A 3 -26.66 6.45 10.23
CA GLY A 3 -25.87 5.78 9.18
C GLY A 3 -24.75 4.94 9.80
N ILE A 4 -24.43 3.84 9.14
CA ILE A 4 -23.26 2.98 9.35
C ILE A 4 -21.99 3.76 9.00
N VAL A 5 -20.87 3.63 9.70
CA VAL A 5 -19.71 4.54 9.58
C VAL A 5 -18.78 4.20 8.40
N GLY A 6 -17.97 5.17 7.91
CA GLY A 6 -16.74 4.84 7.15
C GLY A 6 -16.39 5.72 5.95
N ARG A 7 -16.96 6.93 5.79
CA ARG A 7 -16.72 7.74 4.56
C ARG A 7 -15.25 8.07 4.34
N ALA A 8 -14.59 8.56 5.40
CA ALA A 8 -13.18 8.91 5.35
C ALA A 8 -12.30 7.67 5.16
N ASP A 9 -12.63 6.56 5.81
CA ASP A 9 -11.89 5.30 5.69
C ASP A 9 -11.98 4.71 4.27
N VAL A 10 -13.19 4.69 3.68
CA VAL A 10 -13.41 4.23 2.29
C VAL A 10 -12.71 5.14 1.29
N LEU A 11 -12.83 6.46 1.44
CA LEU A 11 -12.13 7.41 0.57
C LEU A 11 -10.60 7.28 0.68
N ALA A 12 -10.08 7.14 1.90
CA ALA A 12 -8.66 6.92 2.12
C ALA A 12 -8.18 5.64 1.41
N CYS A 13 -8.92 4.53 1.55
CA CYS A 13 -8.61 3.26 0.88
C CYS A 13 -8.63 3.37 -0.65
N ILE A 14 -9.62 4.05 -1.23
CA ILE A 14 -9.73 4.24 -2.68
C ILE A 14 -8.54 5.05 -3.19
N PHE A 15 -8.27 6.22 -2.59
CA PHE A 15 -7.14 7.04 -3.00
C PHE A 15 -5.81 6.32 -2.82
N PHE A 16 -5.65 5.54 -1.74
CA PHE A 16 -4.47 4.72 -1.49
C PHE A 16 -4.25 3.69 -2.59
N LEU A 17 -5.30 2.94 -2.95
CA LEU A 17 -5.22 1.89 -3.97
C LEU A 17 -4.92 2.50 -5.34
N ILE A 18 -5.57 3.59 -5.72
CA ILE A 18 -5.32 4.26 -6.99
C ILE A 18 -3.89 4.83 -7.01
N SER A 19 -3.40 5.38 -5.90
CA SER A 19 -2.01 5.86 -5.77
C SER A 19 -1.01 4.74 -6.05
N LEU A 20 -1.17 3.60 -5.36
CA LEU A 20 -0.32 2.41 -5.53
C LEU A 20 -0.36 1.88 -6.98
N LEU A 21 -1.55 1.79 -7.56
CA LEU A 21 -1.74 1.35 -8.94
C LEU A 21 -1.19 2.35 -9.95
N ALA A 22 -1.31 3.66 -9.74
CA ALA A 22 -0.79 4.69 -10.63
C ALA A 22 0.75 4.77 -10.58
N TYR A 23 1.33 4.54 -9.40
CA TYR A 23 2.78 4.53 -9.21
C TYR A 23 3.43 3.34 -9.91
N HIS A 24 2.81 2.16 -9.81
CA HIS A 24 3.37 0.92 -10.37
C HIS A 24 2.79 0.48 -11.71
N GLY A 25 1.66 1.07 -12.13
CA GLY A 25 0.96 0.75 -13.35
C GLY A 25 1.83 1.02 -14.57
N HIS A 26 2.36 -0.06 -15.14
CA HIS A 26 2.84 -0.08 -16.50
C HIS A 26 1.59 -0.15 -17.39
N PHE A 27 1.18 0.97 -18.01
CA PHE A 27 0.31 0.91 -19.20
C PHE A 27 1.13 0.31 -20.35
N ASP A 28 1.45 -0.98 -20.27
CA ASP A 28 2.09 -1.71 -21.33
C ASP A 28 0.99 -2.43 -22.12
N ASN A 29 0.86 -2.13 -23.41
CA ASN A 29 -0.11 -2.74 -24.34
C ASN A 29 0.14 -4.25 -24.59
N SER A 30 1.01 -4.89 -23.80
CA SER A 30 1.23 -6.32 -23.80
C SER A 30 0.46 -6.94 -22.63
N LEU A 31 -0.73 -7.46 -22.91
CA LEU A 31 -1.67 -8.13 -21.99
C LEU A 31 -1.08 -9.26 -21.11
N HIS A 32 0.22 -9.55 -21.20
CA HIS A 32 0.87 -10.73 -20.63
C HIS A 32 1.99 -10.45 -19.60
N ILE A 33 2.16 -9.20 -19.14
CA ILE A 33 3.05 -8.83 -18.03
C ILE A 33 2.19 -8.05 -17.01
N LYS A 34 1.90 -8.46 -15.77
CA LYS A 34 2.23 -9.63 -14.97
C LYS A 34 1.20 -9.66 -13.81
N TRP A 35 0.09 -10.40 -13.94
CA TRP A 35 -0.98 -10.47 -12.92
C TRP A 35 -0.43 -10.74 -11.50
N SER A 36 0.60 -11.57 -11.42
CA SER A 36 1.47 -11.80 -10.25
C SER A 36 1.90 -10.50 -9.51
N SER A 37 2.30 -9.43 -10.21
CA SER A 37 2.72 -8.16 -9.59
C SER A 37 1.56 -7.34 -9.02
N MET A 38 0.39 -7.37 -9.67
CA MET A 38 -0.83 -6.74 -9.14
C MET A 38 -1.35 -7.51 -7.93
N ASN A 39 -1.23 -8.84 -7.94
CA ASN A 39 -1.60 -9.68 -6.80
C ASN A 39 -0.75 -9.37 -5.56
N ILE A 40 0.57 -9.12 -5.69
CA ILE A 40 1.38 -8.63 -4.54
C ILE A 40 0.88 -7.29 -4.04
N GLN A 41 0.58 -6.34 -4.93
CA GLN A 41 0.16 -4.99 -4.51
C GLN A 41 -1.18 -5.03 -3.77
N VAL A 42 -2.11 -5.87 -4.24
CA VAL A 42 -3.39 -6.09 -3.56
C VAL A 42 -3.18 -6.86 -2.26
N VAL A 43 -2.26 -7.82 -2.18
CA VAL A 43 -1.90 -8.50 -0.92
C VAL A 43 -1.31 -7.54 0.10
N VAL A 44 -0.38 -6.68 -0.32
CA VAL A 44 0.22 -5.65 0.54
C VAL A 44 -0.85 -4.64 0.97
N PHE A 45 -1.77 -4.25 0.07
CA PHE A 45 -2.92 -3.42 0.41
C PHE A 45 -3.86 -4.10 1.41
N LEU A 46 -4.15 -5.40 1.28
CA LEU A 46 -4.98 -6.15 2.21
C LEU A 46 -4.31 -6.29 3.59
N VAL A 47 -3.00 -6.50 3.63
CA VAL A 47 -2.20 -6.55 4.86
C VAL A 47 -2.14 -5.16 5.52
N GLU A 48 -1.94 -4.10 4.75
CA GLU A 48 -1.95 -2.73 5.25
C GLU A 48 -3.35 -2.29 5.68
N CYS A 49 -4.42 -2.65 4.99
CA CYS A 49 -5.79 -2.47 5.49
C CYS A 49 -6.00 -3.19 6.84
N LEU A 50 -5.34 -4.33 7.07
CA LEU A 50 -5.33 -5.02 8.36
C LEU A 50 -4.61 -4.20 9.44
N LEU A 51 -3.48 -3.58 9.09
CA LEU A 51 -2.63 -2.79 9.99
C LEU A 51 -3.21 -1.40 10.28
N VAL A 52 -3.76 -0.73 9.25
CA VAL A 52 -4.45 0.57 9.29
C VAL A 52 -5.67 0.54 10.22
N MET A 53 -6.32 -0.61 10.36
CA MET A 53 -7.50 -0.81 11.22
C MET A 53 -7.15 -1.13 12.68
N MET A 54 -5.85 -1.25 13.00
CA MET A 54 -5.35 -1.44 14.36
C MET A 54 -4.69 -0.14 14.87
N PRO A 55 -5.46 0.84 15.39
CA PRO A 55 -4.91 2.12 15.85
C PRO A 55 -3.94 2.01 17.04
N GLN A 56 -3.62 0.80 17.53
CA GLN A 56 -2.76 0.57 18.69
C GLN A 56 -1.73 -0.57 18.53
N VAL A 57 -1.59 -1.21 17.35
CA VAL A 57 -0.61 -2.31 17.16
C VAL A 57 0.57 -1.89 16.27
N VAL A 58 0.50 -0.76 15.59
CA VAL A 58 1.56 -0.30 14.66
C VAL A 58 2.66 0.49 15.40
N VAL A 59 3.19 -0.09 16.48
CA VAL A 59 4.53 0.22 16.99
C VAL A 59 5.15 -1.12 17.39
N VAL A 60 5.52 -1.90 16.36
CA VAL A 60 6.54 -2.97 16.35
C VAL A 60 6.10 -4.04 15.33
N GLY A 61 6.88 -4.14 14.25
CA GLY A 61 7.01 -5.39 13.51
C GLY A 61 6.34 -5.44 12.14
N HIS A 62 7.06 -5.01 11.10
CA HIS A 62 7.16 -5.85 9.92
C HIS A 62 8.47 -5.59 9.15
N SER A 63 9.55 -6.15 9.67
CA SER A 63 10.75 -6.48 8.92
C SER A 63 10.90 -7.99 8.89
N LEU A 64 9.90 -8.74 8.42
CA LEU A 64 9.96 -10.21 8.37
C LEU A 64 8.97 -10.76 7.33
N PHE A 65 9.23 -10.49 6.05
CA PHE A 65 8.78 -11.39 4.99
C PHE A 65 9.82 -11.39 3.86
N PHE A 66 10.97 -11.99 4.15
CA PHE A 66 11.95 -12.40 3.15
C PHE A 66 11.83 -13.91 2.99
N PRO A 67 11.20 -14.44 1.93
CA PRO A 67 11.61 -15.73 1.41
C PRO A 67 12.94 -15.51 0.69
N CYS A 68 14.00 -16.00 1.30
CA CYS A 68 15.29 -16.17 0.65
C CYS A 68 15.12 -17.24 -0.43
N HIS A 69 14.86 -16.85 -1.67
CA HIS A 69 15.01 -17.73 -2.83
C HIS A 69 16.05 -17.14 -3.78
N GLY A 70 17.30 -17.54 -3.55
CA GLY A 70 18.33 -17.47 -4.57
C GLY A 70 18.06 -18.55 -5.61
N GLY A 71 17.75 -18.16 -6.84
CA GLY A 71 17.56 -19.14 -7.90
C GLY A 71 17.10 -18.53 -9.22
N ILE A 72 18.06 -18.37 -10.14
CA ILE A 72 17.87 -18.52 -11.58
C ILE A 72 17.00 -17.47 -12.28
N ARG A 73 17.63 -16.37 -12.71
CA ARG A 73 17.32 -15.71 -14.00
C ARG A 73 18.57 -15.02 -14.56
N LYS A 74 19.62 -15.81 -14.74
CA LYS A 74 20.80 -15.47 -15.55
C LYS A 74 20.63 -16.29 -16.84
N ILE A 75 20.06 -15.71 -17.90
CA ILE A 75 20.24 -16.09 -19.32
C ILE A 75 19.35 -15.22 -20.24
N GLU A 76 18.19 -14.72 -19.80
CA GLU A 76 17.30 -13.92 -20.66
C GLU A 76 17.79 -12.48 -20.94
N THR A 77 18.60 -11.90 -20.06
CA THR A 77 19.07 -10.51 -20.19
C THR A 77 20.20 -10.36 -21.22
N PHE A 78 20.89 -11.45 -21.56
CA PHE A 78 21.98 -11.40 -22.54
C PHE A 78 21.44 -11.49 -23.98
N HIS A 79 20.36 -12.26 -24.22
CA HIS A 79 19.82 -12.46 -25.56
C HIS A 79 18.98 -11.27 -26.08
N ARG A 80 18.41 -10.45 -25.19
CA ARG A 80 17.62 -9.27 -25.57
C ARG A 80 18.48 -8.06 -25.97
N LYS A 81 19.74 -7.98 -25.51
CA LYS A 81 20.66 -6.89 -25.89
C LYS A 81 21.33 -7.10 -27.26
N THR A 82 21.42 -8.32 -27.76
CA THR A 82 22.02 -8.62 -29.07
C THR A 82 21.03 -8.53 -30.23
N LEU A 83 19.74 -8.83 -30.00
CA LEU A 83 18.71 -8.79 -31.06
C LEU A 83 18.10 -7.40 -31.31
N CYS A 84 18.15 -6.49 -30.33
CA CYS A 84 17.63 -5.12 -30.50
C CYS A 84 18.63 -4.14 -31.14
N LYS A 85 19.76 -4.63 -31.70
CA LYS A 85 20.79 -3.79 -32.34
C LYS A 85 20.62 -3.61 -33.85
N LYS A 86 19.53 -4.14 -34.43
CA LYS A 86 19.17 -3.95 -35.85
C LYS A 86 17.73 -3.43 -35.95
N GLN A 87 17.53 -2.11 -35.84
CA GLN A 87 16.64 -1.30 -36.71
C GLN A 87 16.72 0.19 -36.30
N GLN A 88 17.69 0.89 -36.89
CA GLN A 88 17.67 2.29 -37.39
C GLN A 88 17.26 3.53 -36.54
N PRO A 89 17.73 4.73 -36.96
CA PRO A 89 18.29 5.74 -36.05
C PRO A 89 17.79 7.17 -36.30
N SER A 90 17.18 7.87 -35.33
CA SER A 90 17.06 9.36 -35.39
C SER A 90 16.43 10.07 -34.18
N SER A 91 16.09 9.42 -33.05
CA SER A 91 15.35 10.13 -31.97
C SER A 91 15.58 9.62 -30.53
N SER A 92 16.76 9.10 -30.20
CA SER A 92 17.01 8.53 -28.86
C SER A 92 16.85 9.52 -27.69
N ARG A 93 17.07 10.82 -27.90
CA ARG A 93 16.90 11.84 -26.84
C ARG A 93 15.44 12.20 -26.58
N ALA A 94 14.61 12.32 -27.62
CA ALA A 94 13.19 12.63 -27.46
C ALA A 94 12.48 11.50 -26.70
N THR A 95 12.77 10.25 -27.06
CA THR A 95 12.22 9.07 -26.39
C THR A 95 12.63 8.95 -24.91
N LEU A 96 13.83 9.43 -24.54
CA LEU A 96 14.27 9.43 -23.14
C LEU A 96 13.59 10.54 -22.33
N LEU A 97 13.41 11.73 -22.92
CA LEU A 97 12.71 12.84 -22.28
C LEU A 97 11.22 12.51 -22.05
N GLU A 98 10.57 11.86 -23.01
CA GLU A 98 9.20 11.37 -22.86
C GLU A 98 9.08 10.38 -21.70
N ARG A 99 9.95 9.36 -21.64
CA ARG A 99 9.98 8.40 -20.51
C ARG A 99 10.22 9.09 -19.17
N MET A 100 11.14 10.04 -19.10
CA MET A 100 11.39 10.81 -17.88
C MET A 100 10.19 11.66 -17.46
N ASN A 101 9.47 12.25 -18.42
CA ASN A 101 8.26 13.02 -18.16
C ASN A 101 7.11 12.14 -17.68
N GLU A 102 6.92 10.97 -18.29
CA GLU A 102 5.93 10.01 -17.82
C GLU A 102 6.23 9.53 -16.39
N GLU A 103 7.49 9.20 -16.07
CA GLU A 103 7.86 8.80 -14.72
C GLU A 103 7.58 9.91 -13.71
N LYS A 104 7.92 11.16 -14.04
CA LYS A 104 7.60 12.32 -13.21
C LYS A 104 6.10 12.48 -13.02
N MET A 105 5.32 12.31 -14.08
CA MET A 105 3.86 12.41 -14.04
C MET A 105 3.26 11.32 -13.15
N ARG A 106 3.72 10.07 -13.26
CA ARG A 106 3.29 8.95 -12.40
C ARG A 106 3.60 9.24 -10.93
N THR A 107 4.83 9.67 -10.62
CA THR A 107 5.20 10.04 -9.25
C THR A 107 4.35 11.23 -8.74
N LEU A 108 4.03 12.21 -9.60
CA LEU A 108 3.20 13.34 -9.21
C LEU A 108 1.76 12.91 -8.88
N VAL A 109 1.17 12.05 -9.73
CA VAL A 109 -0.18 11.50 -9.49
C VAL A 109 -0.21 10.72 -8.18
N ASP A 110 0.80 9.89 -7.92
CA ASP A 110 0.97 9.19 -6.64
C ASP A 110 1.07 10.15 -5.45
N ILE A 111 1.88 11.21 -5.54
CA ILE A 111 2.00 12.22 -4.46
C ILE A 111 0.65 12.88 -4.18
N ILE A 112 -0.11 13.23 -5.21
CA ILE A 112 -1.42 13.87 -5.06
C ILE A 112 -2.42 12.89 -4.43
N LEU A 113 -2.54 11.67 -4.97
CA LEU A 113 -3.49 10.68 -4.48
C LEU A 113 -3.13 10.16 -3.08
N GLY A 114 -1.87 9.88 -2.82
CA GLY A 114 -1.37 9.54 -1.48
C GLY A 114 -1.56 10.68 -0.48
N GLY A 115 -1.39 11.92 -0.92
CA GLY A 115 -1.72 13.12 -0.13
C GLY A 115 -3.21 13.22 0.20
N LEU A 116 -4.10 12.97 -0.77
CA LEU A 116 -5.55 12.93 -0.55
C LEU A 116 -5.97 11.79 0.38
N SER A 117 -5.35 10.61 0.22
CA SER A 117 -5.52 9.48 1.13
C SER A 117 -5.10 9.85 2.55
N MET A 118 -3.94 10.49 2.72
CA MET A 118 -3.45 10.99 3.99
C MET A 118 -4.41 12.00 4.62
N LEU A 119 -4.92 12.96 3.84
CA LEU A 119 -5.88 13.96 4.34
C LEU A 119 -7.18 13.32 4.81
N ALA A 120 -7.63 12.23 4.18
CA ALA A 120 -8.76 11.44 4.63
C ALA A 120 -8.42 10.62 5.89
N LYS A 121 -7.23 10.03 5.98
CA LYS A 121 -6.74 9.27 7.16
C LYS A 121 -5.22 9.29 7.25
N GLU A 122 -4.65 9.47 8.46
CA GLU A 122 -3.19 9.48 8.69
C GLU A 122 -2.44 8.33 8.08
N THR A 123 -3.00 7.15 8.20
CA THR A 123 -2.42 5.92 7.71
C THR A 123 -2.23 5.94 6.19
N GLY A 124 -2.93 6.81 5.45
CA GLY A 124 -2.76 6.99 4.02
C GLY A 124 -1.34 7.38 3.60
N ILE A 125 -0.53 7.96 4.51
CA ILE A 125 0.87 8.29 4.21
C ILE A 125 1.75 7.07 4.00
N THR A 126 1.35 5.90 4.51
CA THR A 126 2.11 4.65 4.38
C THR A 126 2.26 4.21 2.92
N VAL A 127 1.41 4.70 1.99
CA VAL A 127 1.52 4.38 0.56
C VAL A 127 2.89 4.75 -0.01
N PHE A 128 3.48 5.86 0.44
CA PHE A 128 4.80 6.29 0.01
C PHE A 128 5.90 5.35 0.50
N LEU A 129 5.76 4.82 1.71
CA LEU A 129 6.69 3.83 2.27
C LEU A 129 6.60 2.52 1.49
N LEU A 130 5.39 2.07 1.14
CA LEU A 130 5.18 0.89 0.31
C LEU A 130 5.79 1.04 -1.08
N ASN A 131 5.57 2.19 -1.72
CA ASN A 131 6.13 2.49 -3.04
C ASN A 131 7.66 2.43 -3.01
N VAL A 132 8.29 3.04 -1.99
CA VAL A 132 9.75 2.98 -1.81
C VAL A 132 10.21 1.55 -1.51
N ALA A 133 9.51 0.81 -0.64
CA ALA A 133 9.84 -0.57 -0.32
C ALA A 133 9.77 -1.48 -1.56
N TYR A 134 8.75 -1.30 -2.39
CA TYR A 134 8.60 -2.01 -3.66
C TYR A 134 9.72 -1.67 -4.65
N ASP A 135 10.06 -0.39 -4.79
CA ASP A 135 11.16 0.04 -5.67
C ASP A 135 12.51 -0.51 -5.20
N VAL A 136 12.76 -0.54 -3.88
CA VAL A 136 13.95 -1.18 -3.29
C VAL A 136 13.96 -2.67 -3.60
N TYR A 137 12.83 -3.36 -3.41
CA TYR A 137 12.70 -4.79 -3.69
C TYR A 137 12.99 -5.10 -5.16
N ARG A 138 12.39 -4.35 -6.09
CA ARG A 138 12.58 -4.53 -7.53
C ARG A 138 14.02 -4.25 -7.98
N ASN A 139 14.65 -3.24 -7.41
CA ASN A 139 16.01 -2.82 -7.77
C ASN A 139 17.09 -3.46 -6.89
N TRP A 140 16.74 -4.41 -6.02
CA TRP A 140 17.63 -5.00 -5.03
C TRP A 140 18.92 -5.59 -5.63
N ALA A 141 18.83 -6.26 -6.78
CA ALA A 141 20.00 -6.81 -7.47
C ALA A 141 20.96 -5.73 -7.98
N SER A 142 20.43 -4.60 -8.46
CA SER A 142 21.24 -3.46 -8.89
C SER A 142 21.81 -2.71 -7.69
N LEU A 143 21.02 -2.53 -6.62
CA LEU A 143 21.45 -1.91 -5.37
C LEU A 143 22.59 -2.70 -4.71
N LYS A 144 22.46 -4.03 -4.61
CA LYS A 144 23.52 -4.90 -4.10
C LYS A 144 24.83 -4.74 -4.86
N LYS A 145 24.78 -4.66 -6.19
CA LYS A 145 25.98 -4.43 -7.02
C LYS A 145 26.56 -3.04 -6.78
N THR A 146 25.73 -1.99 -6.67
CA THR A 146 26.23 -0.66 -6.34
C THR A 146 26.87 -0.62 -4.96
N ILE A 147 26.28 -1.27 -3.96
CA ILE A 147 26.80 -1.31 -2.58
C ILE A 147 28.12 -2.08 -2.51
N LEU A 148 28.20 -3.23 -3.19
CA LEU A 148 29.39 -4.10 -3.15
C LEU A 148 30.52 -3.60 -4.05
N ASP A 149 30.20 -3.18 -5.29
CA ASP A 149 31.20 -2.80 -6.29
C ASP A 149 31.49 -1.28 -6.28
N VAL A 150 30.81 -0.50 -5.41
CA VAL A 150 30.88 0.97 -5.30
C VAL A 150 30.73 1.67 -6.67
N ARG A 151 30.05 1.02 -7.60
CA ARG A 151 29.95 1.47 -8.99
C ARG A 151 28.57 2.05 -9.24
N TRP A 152 28.52 3.38 -9.34
CA TRP A 152 27.28 4.11 -9.64
C TRP A 152 26.89 3.92 -11.10
N SER A 153 25.73 3.29 -11.32
CA SER A 153 25.10 3.18 -12.63
C SER A 153 24.07 4.29 -12.80
N GLU A 154 23.80 4.69 -14.06
CA GLU A 154 22.70 5.61 -14.41
C GLU A 154 21.35 5.13 -13.85
N GLU A 155 21.10 3.83 -13.84
CA GLU A 155 19.87 3.24 -13.27
C GLU A 155 19.77 3.50 -11.75
N THR A 156 20.91 3.51 -11.04
CA THR A 156 20.95 3.76 -9.60
C THR A 156 20.71 5.24 -9.29
N HIS A 157 21.24 6.13 -10.12
CA HIS A 157 20.95 7.57 -10.03
C HIS A 157 19.46 7.86 -10.27
N GLN A 158 18.85 7.22 -11.28
CA GLN A 158 17.42 7.37 -11.56
C GLN A 158 16.56 6.88 -10.40
N PHE A 159 16.88 5.71 -9.84
CA PHE A 159 16.24 5.18 -8.62
C PHE A 159 16.37 6.16 -7.45
N GLY A 160 17.59 6.64 -7.15
CA GLY A 160 17.84 7.57 -6.05
C GLY A 160 17.06 8.88 -6.19
N ARG A 161 16.96 9.43 -7.41
CA ARG A 161 16.16 10.64 -7.69
C ARG A 161 14.66 10.44 -7.53
N ARG A 162 14.16 9.24 -7.77
CA ARG A 162 12.75 8.90 -7.59
C ARG A 162 12.43 8.76 -6.10
N VAL A 163 13.22 7.95 -5.38
CA VAL A 163 13.07 7.76 -3.93
C VAL A 163 13.21 9.09 -3.19
N SER A 164 14.18 9.93 -3.56
CA SER A 164 14.33 11.25 -2.93
C SER A 164 13.11 12.14 -3.16
N ARG A 165 12.51 12.13 -4.36
CA ARG A 165 11.28 12.88 -4.64
C ARG A 165 10.13 12.42 -3.75
N VAL A 166 9.92 11.11 -3.63
CA VAL A 166 8.85 10.52 -2.80
C VAL A 166 9.05 10.82 -1.31
N LEU A 167 10.28 10.69 -0.79
CA LEU A 167 10.58 10.97 0.61
C LEU A 167 10.48 12.45 0.94
N LEU A 168 10.94 13.33 0.05
CA LEU A 168 10.80 14.79 0.22
C LEU A 168 9.33 15.20 0.21
N SER A 169 8.52 14.68 -0.72
CA SER A 169 7.08 14.95 -0.74
C SER A 169 6.39 14.41 0.51
N MET A 170 6.76 13.23 1.00
CA MET A 170 6.24 12.66 2.24
C MET A 170 6.55 13.58 3.44
N GLY A 171 7.78 14.09 3.53
CA GLY A 171 8.19 15.04 4.57
C GLY A 171 7.39 16.34 4.54
N VAL A 172 7.17 16.91 3.34
CA VAL A 172 6.32 18.11 3.17
C VAL A 172 4.88 17.84 3.58
N LEU A 173 4.30 16.71 3.16
CA LEU A 173 2.94 16.33 3.52
C LEU A 173 2.78 16.13 5.04
N LEU A 174 3.76 15.49 5.70
CA LEU A 174 3.79 15.39 7.17
C LEU A 174 3.83 16.76 7.84
N ALA A 175 4.68 17.67 7.36
CA ALA A 175 4.78 19.01 7.91
C ALA A 175 3.46 19.78 7.77
N VAL A 176 2.82 19.71 6.60
CA VAL A 176 1.48 20.29 6.37
C VAL A 176 0.46 19.68 7.33
N ARG A 177 0.46 18.36 7.48
CA ARG A 177 -0.45 17.67 8.40
C ARG A 177 -0.26 18.11 9.85
N LEU A 178 0.99 18.16 10.34
CA LEU A 178 1.30 18.61 11.70
C LEU A 178 0.91 20.07 11.92
N ALA A 179 1.06 20.92 10.90
CA ALA A 179 0.61 22.31 10.94
C ALA A 179 -0.93 22.41 11.07
N LEU A 180 -1.67 21.56 10.34
CA LEU A 180 -3.14 21.47 10.47
C LEU A 180 -3.58 21.01 11.87
N LEU A 181 -2.80 20.15 12.52
CA LEU A 181 -3.02 19.67 13.90
C LEU A 181 -2.52 20.64 14.98
N GLN A 182 -2.13 21.86 14.61
CA GLN A 182 -1.56 22.87 15.51
C GLN A 182 -0.37 22.36 16.34
N GLY A 183 0.39 21.40 15.80
CA GLY A 183 1.54 20.79 16.48
C GLY A 183 1.19 19.83 17.63
N SER A 184 -0.08 19.47 17.80
CA SER A 184 -0.51 18.52 18.84
C SER A 184 -0.72 17.10 18.29
N LEU A 185 -0.32 16.09 19.06
CA LEU A 185 -0.63 14.69 18.75
C LEU A 185 -2.11 14.41 19.06
N PRO A 186 -2.80 13.59 18.24
CA PRO A 186 -4.18 13.23 18.50
C PRO A 186 -4.28 12.51 19.84
N LYS A 187 -5.15 13.02 20.73
CA LYS A 187 -5.47 12.38 22.00
C LYS A 187 -6.72 11.53 21.79
N PHE A 188 -6.58 10.22 21.93
CA PHE A 188 -7.71 9.30 21.81
C PHE A 188 -8.45 9.19 23.13
N SER A 189 -9.78 9.40 23.09
CA SER A 189 -10.65 9.12 24.23
C SER A 189 -11.32 7.76 24.10
N GLN A 190 -11.85 7.24 25.20
CA GLN A 190 -12.65 6.01 25.20
C GLN A 190 -13.95 6.15 24.39
N GLN A 191 -14.47 7.37 24.23
CA GLN A 191 -15.64 7.64 23.39
C GLN A 191 -15.31 7.53 21.89
N ASP A 192 -14.07 7.83 21.51
CA ASP A 192 -13.61 7.75 20.12
C ASP A 192 -13.32 6.32 19.68
N ASN A 193 -12.78 5.50 20.59
CA ASN A 193 -12.44 4.12 20.30
C ASN A 193 -12.67 3.20 21.52
N PRO A 194 -13.92 2.82 21.81
CA PRO A 194 -14.22 1.99 22.99
C PRO A 194 -13.51 0.63 22.94
N THR A 195 -13.26 0.09 21.74
CA THR A 195 -12.55 -1.17 21.52
C THR A 195 -11.10 -1.09 22.00
N ALA A 196 -10.39 -0.02 21.67
CA ALA A 196 -9.00 0.17 22.07
C ALA A 196 -8.78 0.15 23.59
N PHE A 197 -9.71 0.74 24.34
CA PHE A 197 -9.62 0.87 25.80
C PHE A 197 -10.29 -0.28 26.58
N HIS A 198 -10.80 -1.31 25.91
CA HIS A 198 -11.44 -2.44 26.58
C HIS A 198 -10.41 -3.29 27.36
N PRO A 199 -10.67 -3.70 28.61
CA PRO A 199 -9.66 -4.40 29.44
C PRO A 199 -9.34 -5.81 28.93
N ASN A 200 -10.33 -6.51 28.37
CA ASN A 200 -10.14 -7.88 27.89
C ASN A 200 -9.59 -7.90 26.46
N LEU A 201 -8.36 -8.41 26.29
CA LEU A 201 -7.69 -8.57 25.00
C LEU A 201 -8.50 -9.38 23.99
N TYR A 202 -9.23 -10.39 24.46
CA TYR A 202 -10.06 -11.23 23.62
C TYR A 202 -11.16 -10.44 22.89
N VAL A 203 -11.86 -9.57 23.62
CA VAL A 203 -12.90 -8.68 23.04
C VAL A 203 -12.29 -7.67 22.09
N ARG A 204 -11.09 -7.16 22.40
CA ARG A 204 -10.34 -6.25 21.52
C ARG A 204 -10.05 -6.94 20.19
N LEU A 205 -9.44 -8.13 20.23
CA LEU A 205 -9.05 -8.88 19.04
C LEU A 205 -10.26 -9.22 18.17
N LEU A 206 -11.30 -9.82 18.74
CA LEU A 206 -12.52 -10.17 17.99
C LEU A 206 -13.15 -8.94 17.34
N THR A 207 -13.28 -7.86 18.10
CA THR A 207 -13.87 -6.63 17.58
C THR A 207 -12.98 -6.03 16.49
N PHE A 208 -11.66 -5.96 16.65
CA PHE A 208 -10.77 -5.45 15.60
C PHE A 208 -10.80 -6.30 14.32
N CYS A 209 -10.83 -7.63 14.43
CA CYS A 209 -10.98 -8.50 13.27
C CYS A 209 -12.33 -8.30 12.57
N TYR A 210 -13.42 -8.14 13.33
CA TYR A 210 -14.71 -7.77 12.77
C TYR A 210 -14.69 -6.39 12.10
N LEU A 211 -14.09 -5.38 12.72
CA LEU A 211 -13.94 -4.05 12.15
C LEU A 211 -13.18 -4.08 10.81
N ALA A 212 -12.10 -4.86 10.72
CA ALA A 212 -11.38 -5.04 9.45
C ALA A 212 -12.27 -5.66 8.36
N ALA A 213 -12.99 -6.73 8.68
CA ALA A 213 -13.92 -7.38 7.75
C ALA A 213 -15.08 -6.46 7.34
N PHE A 214 -15.58 -5.67 8.28
CA PHE A 214 -16.63 -4.69 8.03
C PHE A 214 -16.16 -3.56 7.11
N ASN A 215 -14.91 -3.08 7.28
CA ASN A 215 -14.34 -2.08 6.39
C ASN A 215 -14.14 -2.62 4.97
N TRP A 216 -13.75 -3.89 4.80
CA TRP A 216 -13.73 -4.51 3.47
C TRP A 216 -15.13 -4.64 2.87
N TRP A 217 -16.14 -4.94 3.67
CA TRP A 217 -17.53 -4.94 3.21
C TRP A 217 -17.96 -3.56 2.69
N LEU A 218 -17.56 -2.47 3.37
CA LEU A 218 -17.87 -1.10 2.92
C LEU A 218 -17.21 -0.73 1.59
N LEU A 219 -16.04 -1.32 1.26
CA LEU A 219 -15.41 -1.14 -0.06
C LEU A 219 -16.22 -1.80 -1.17
N LEU A 220 -16.86 -2.93 -0.88
CA LEU A 220 -17.67 -3.69 -1.85
C LEU A 220 -19.09 -3.13 -1.97
N CYS A 221 -19.70 -2.77 -0.84
CA CYS A 221 -21.06 -2.28 -0.75
C CYS A 221 -21.11 -1.09 0.22
N PRO A 222 -20.99 0.15 -0.29
CA PRO A 222 -21.08 1.34 0.53
C PRO A 222 -22.55 1.61 0.91
N SER A 223 -23.06 0.97 1.96
CA SER A 223 -24.43 1.19 2.45
C SER A 223 -24.47 2.22 3.59
N THR A 224 -25.26 3.28 3.41
CA THR A 224 -25.64 4.29 4.42
C THR A 224 -24.50 4.78 5.32
N LEU A 225 -23.55 5.56 4.78
CA LEU A 225 -22.34 5.94 5.51
C LEU A 225 -22.54 7.11 6.52
N SER A 226 -21.85 7.11 7.67
CA SER A 226 -21.79 8.16 8.70
C SER A 226 -20.36 8.70 8.90
N HIS A 227 -20.25 9.80 9.66
CA HIS A 227 -19.05 10.64 9.73
C HIS A 227 -17.91 10.00 10.52
N ASP A 228 -18.17 9.49 11.73
CA ASP A 228 -17.15 8.92 12.63
C ASP A 228 -17.69 7.75 13.46
N TRP A 229 -16.78 6.95 14.01
CA TRP A 229 -17.05 5.71 14.76
C TRP A 229 -17.49 5.94 16.21
N GLN A 230 -17.77 7.18 16.57
CA GLN A 230 -18.02 7.61 17.93
C GLN A 230 -19.33 7.03 18.49
N MET A 231 -19.46 7.13 19.82
CA MET A 231 -20.69 6.83 20.57
C MET A 231 -21.16 5.37 20.46
N GLY A 232 -20.25 4.42 20.24
CA GLY A 232 -20.59 3.00 20.20
C GLY A 232 -21.48 2.61 19.02
N SER A 233 -21.36 3.35 17.90
CA SER A 233 -22.07 3.09 16.64
C SER A 233 -21.96 1.64 16.17
N ILE A 234 -20.84 0.96 16.48
CA ILE A 234 -20.64 -0.48 16.25
C ILE A 234 -20.38 -1.17 17.59
N PRO A 235 -21.27 -2.08 18.02
CA PRO A 235 -21.15 -2.75 19.31
C PRO A 235 -19.94 -3.69 19.35
N LEU A 236 -19.32 -3.83 20.53
CA LEU A 236 -18.20 -4.76 20.74
C LEU A 236 -18.61 -6.21 20.45
N VAL A 237 -17.66 -7.01 19.97
CA VAL A 237 -17.83 -8.46 19.79
C VAL A 237 -17.27 -9.15 21.03
N THR A 238 -18.16 -9.68 21.86
CA THR A 238 -17.80 -10.25 23.18
C THR A 238 -17.78 -11.78 23.21
N SER A 239 -18.25 -12.45 22.15
CA SER A 239 -18.32 -13.91 22.07
C SER A 239 -17.96 -14.41 20.67
N ILE A 240 -17.37 -15.61 20.59
CA ILE A 240 -17.11 -16.32 19.31
C ILE A 240 -18.43 -16.74 18.64
N SER A 241 -19.46 -17.04 19.42
CA SER A 241 -20.77 -17.43 18.89
C SER A 241 -21.57 -16.25 18.30
N ASP A 242 -21.01 -15.04 18.30
CA ASP A 242 -21.62 -13.89 17.65
C ASP A 242 -21.66 -14.11 16.13
N PRO A 243 -22.83 -13.98 15.47
CA PRO A 243 -22.98 -14.20 14.03
C PRO A 243 -22.07 -13.29 13.20
N ARG A 244 -21.65 -12.14 13.74
CA ARG A 244 -20.71 -11.21 13.08
C ARG A 244 -19.34 -11.83 12.81
N ASN A 245 -18.93 -12.82 13.60
CA ASN A 245 -17.69 -13.55 13.35
C ASN A 245 -17.72 -14.38 12.07
N LEU A 246 -18.91 -14.71 11.53
CA LEU A 246 -19.02 -15.35 10.23
C LEU A 246 -18.51 -14.43 9.11
N LEU A 247 -18.86 -13.14 9.17
CA LEU A 247 -18.37 -12.15 8.21
C LEU A 247 -16.85 -12.01 8.33
N THR A 248 -16.32 -11.98 9.55
CA THR A 248 -14.87 -12.00 9.82
C THR A 248 -14.21 -13.22 9.20
N PHE A 249 -14.75 -14.42 9.44
CA PHE A 249 -14.18 -15.65 8.90
C PHE A 249 -14.16 -15.66 7.37
N ILE A 250 -15.28 -15.29 6.73
CA ILE A 250 -15.40 -15.23 5.27
C ILE A 250 -14.39 -14.23 4.70
N ALA A 251 -14.30 -13.03 5.28
CA ALA A 251 -13.40 -11.98 4.85
C ALA A 251 -11.94 -12.44 4.90
N PHE A 252 -11.48 -12.94 6.05
CA PHE A 252 -10.10 -13.40 6.23
C PHE A 252 -9.78 -14.63 5.37
N PHE A 253 -10.73 -15.55 5.21
CA PHE A 253 -10.58 -16.70 4.32
C PHE A 253 -10.44 -16.27 2.85
N ALA A 254 -11.28 -15.33 2.39
CA ALA A 254 -11.18 -14.77 1.05
C ALA A 254 -9.84 -14.05 0.83
N ALA A 255 -9.37 -13.27 1.81
CA ALA A 255 -8.05 -12.63 1.75
C ALA A 255 -6.92 -13.65 1.70
N LEU A 256 -6.97 -14.71 2.51
CA LEU A 256 -5.98 -15.80 2.49
C LEU A 256 -5.96 -16.50 1.13
N LEU A 257 -7.12 -16.80 0.55
CA LEU A 257 -7.21 -17.40 -0.78
C LEU A 257 -6.63 -16.47 -1.87
N PHE A 258 -6.87 -15.17 -1.74
CA PHE A 258 -6.31 -14.17 -2.65
C PHE A 258 -4.77 -14.11 -2.54
N VAL A 259 -4.24 -14.11 -1.30
CA VAL A 259 -2.79 -14.19 -1.03
C VAL A 259 -2.20 -15.47 -1.62
N TYR A 260 -2.82 -16.61 -1.35
CA TYR A 260 -2.38 -17.90 -1.84
C TYR A 260 -2.34 -17.96 -3.37
N ARG A 261 -3.42 -17.52 -4.05
CA ARG A 261 -3.45 -17.38 -5.51
C ARG A 261 -2.34 -16.46 -6.01
N GLY A 262 -2.19 -15.31 -5.36
CA GLY A 262 -1.14 -14.34 -5.68
C GLY A 262 0.26 -14.94 -5.58
N MET A 263 0.54 -15.75 -4.54
CA MET A 263 1.80 -16.45 -4.37
C MET A 263 2.01 -17.56 -5.40
N MET A 264 0.96 -18.31 -5.76
CA MET A 264 1.04 -19.35 -6.79
C MET A 264 1.34 -18.80 -8.18
N ASP A 265 0.94 -17.57 -8.47
CA ASP A 265 1.33 -16.90 -9.72
C ASP A 265 2.82 -16.51 -9.76
N PHE A 266 3.58 -16.67 -8.67
CA PHE A 266 5.04 -16.44 -8.65
C PHE A 266 5.89 -17.68 -8.93
N GLU A 267 5.36 -18.86 -8.66
CA GLU A 267 6.03 -20.15 -8.92
C GLU A 267 5.95 -20.51 -10.42
#